data_AF-A0A134BDY0-F1
#
_entry.id   AF-A0A134BDY0-F1
#
_cell.length_a   1.000
_cell.length_b   1.000
_cell.length_c   1.000
_cell.angle_alpha   90.00
_cell.angle_beta   90.00
_cell.angle_gamma   90.00
#
_symmetry.space_group_name_H-M   'P 1'
#
loop_
_entity.id
_entity.type
_entity.pdbx_description
1 polymer ?
#
loop_
_entity_poly.entity_id
_entity_poly.type
_entity_poly.pdbx_seq_one_letter_code
_entity_poly.pdbx_strand_id
1 'polypeptide(L)'
;MSGTKEIKTALVSVYHKDGLEDVLAKLNEKGVKFLSTGGTHSFIEGLGYKCQKVEEVTSYPSILGGRVKTLHPRIFGGILARRENESDLAQMKEYEIPAIDLVIVDLYPFEQTVLSGASEQDIIEKIDIGGISLIRAGAKNFKDVVIVPSKAEYPVLLQILNTKGAQTDLDDRKTFAERAFAVSSSYDTAIHEWFAK
;
A
#
# COMPACT_ATOMS: atom_id res chain seq x y z
N MET A 1 -22.17 6.52 14.81
CA MET A 1 -21.94 5.06 14.90
C MET A 1 -22.60 4.43 13.68
N SER A 2 -21.96 4.36 12.52
CA SER A 2 -20.85 3.44 12.31
C SER A 2 -19.67 4.10 11.60
N GLY A 3 -18.47 3.97 12.16
CA GLY A 3 -17.20 4.30 11.49
C GLY A 3 -16.80 3.24 10.45
N THR A 4 -17.77 2.49 9.92
CA THR A 4 -17.54 1.41 8.96
C THR A 4 -17.27 2.01 7.59
N LYS A 5 -16.21 1.54 6.93
CA LYS A 5 -15.85 1.93 5.56
C LYS A 5 -15.76 0.66 4.72
N GLU A 6 -16.31 0.75 3.51
CA GLU A 6 -16.21 -0.30 2.50
C GLU A 6 -14.92 -0.12 1.71
N ILE A 7 -14.22 -1.22 1.46
CA ILE A 7 -13.04 -1.25 0.59
C ILE A 7 -13.55 -1.42 -0.84
N LYS A 8 -13.40 -0.41 -1.69
CA LYS A 8 -13.82 -0.46 -3.10
C LYS A 8 -12.63 -0.51 -4.04
N THR A 9 -11.52 0.10 -3.66
CA THR A 9 -10.28 0.12 -4.42
C THR A 9 -9.09 -0.24 -3.53
N ALA A 10 -8.27 -1.19 -3.99
CA ALA A 10 -7.05 -1.62 -3.32
C ALA A 10 -5.81 -1.34 -4.19
N LEU A 11 -4.88 -0.55 -3.67
CA LEU A 11 -3.54 -0.39 -4.22
C LEU A 11 -2.63 -1.48 -3.65
N VAL A 12 -2.11 -2.37 -4.50
CA VAL A 12 -1.27 -3.49 -4.09
C VAL A 12 0.12 -3.32 -4.72
N SER A 13 1.15 -3.12 -3.91
CA SER A 13 2.53 -2.90 -4.35
C SER A 13 3.49 -3.63 -3.43
N VAL A 14 3.65 -4.94 -3.66
CA VAL A 14 4.48 -5.80 -2.81
C VAL A 14 5.65 -6.45 -3.54
N TYR A 15 6.75 -6.61 -2.84
CA TYR A 15 7.86 -7.49 -3.20
C TYR A 15 7.47 -8.96 -2.95
N HIS A 16 7.06 -9.32 -1.73
CA HIS A 16 6.68 -10.69 -1.39
C HIS A 16 5.20 -10.97 -1.66
N LYS A 17 4.91 -12.08 -2.32
CA LYS A 17 3.55 -12.45 -2.75
C LYS A 17 2.98 -13.64 -1.98
N ASP A 18 3.79 -14.31 -1.16
CA ASP A 18 3.36 -15.48 -0.39
C ASP A 18 2.17 -15.13 0.53
N GLY A 19 1.06 -15.84 0.36
CA GLY A 19 -0.16 -15.67 1.17
C GLY A 19 -1.02 -14.47 0.76
N LEU A 20 -0.65 -13.75 -0.30
CA LEU A 20 -1.45 -12.65 -0.85
C LEU A 20 -2.67 -13.18 -1.62
N GLU A 21 -2.60 -14.40 -2.15
CA GLU A 21 -3.63 -15.03 -2.98
C GLU A 21 -4.99 -15.07 -2.26
N ASP A 22 -5.01 -15.51 -1.00
CA ASP A 22 -6.24 -15.64 -0.22
C ASP A 22 -6.90 -14.28 0.05
N VAL A 23 -6.09 -13.25 0.31
CA VAL A 23 -6.55 -11.88 0.49
C VAL A 23 -7.13 -11.34 -0.81
N LEU A 24 -6.43 -11.51 -1.94
CA LEU A 24 -6.91 -11.07 -3.25
C LEU A 24 -8.18 -11.78 -3.68
N ALA A 25 -8.29 -13.09 -3.42
CA ALA A 25 -9.49 -13.87 -3.71
C ALA A 25 -10.71 -13.29 -2.98
N LYS A 26 -10.58 -13.02 -1.67
CA LYS A 26 -11.67 -12.42 -0.87
C LYS A 26 -12.03 -11.01 -1.30
N LEU A 27 -11.05 -10.18 -1.66
CA LEU A 27 -11.31 -8.85 -2.19
C LEU A 27 -12.00 -8.91 -3.56
N ASN A 28 -11.56 -9.81 -4.45
CA ASN A 28 -12.15 -10.00 -5.77
C ASN A 28 -13.60 -10.54 -5.69
N GLU A 29 -13.88 -11.48 -4.79
CA GLU A 29 -15.25 -11.97 -4.50
C GLU A 29 -16.22 -10.83 -4.12
N LYS A 30 -15.70 -9.74 -3.53
CA LYS A 30 -16.47 -8.54 -3.17
C LYS A 30 -16.47 -7.45 -4.24
N GLY A 31 -15.83 -7.69 -5.39
CA GLY A 31 -15.77 -6.74 -6.49
C GLY A 31 -14.82 -5.56 -6.26
N VAL A 32 -13.85 -5.70 -5.35
CA VAL A 32 -12.82 -4.68 -5.13
C VAL A 32 -11.96 -4.50 -6.38
N LYS A 33 -11.74 -3.25 -6.78
CA LYS A 33 -10.88 -2.91 -7.92
C LYS A 33 -9.42 -2.90 -7.48
N PHE A 34 -8.56 -3.56 -8.25
CA PHE A 34 -7.12 -3.57 -7.98
C PHE A 34 -6.37 -2.52 -8.80
N LEU A 35 -5.47 -1.81 -8.13
CA LEU A 35 -4.44 -0.96 -8.69
C LEU A 35 -3.08 -1.55 -8.33
N SER A 36 -2.17 -1.71 -9.29
CA SER A 36 -0.85 -2.28 -9.01
C SER A 36 0.22 -1.82 -10.00
N THR A 37 1.48 -2.21 -9.75
CA THR A 37 2.64 -1.91 -10.59
C THR A 37 3.47 -3.16 -10.86
N GLY A 38 4.19 -3.17 -11.99
CA GLY A 38 5.23 -4.15 -12.30
C GLY A 38 4.82 -5.61 -12.06
N GLY A 39 5.66 -6.37 -11.36
CA GLY A 39 5.44 -7.80 -11.13
C GLY A 39 4.24 -8.13 -10.24
N THR A 40 3.72 -7.18 -9.46
CA THR A 40 2.52 -7.38 -8.64
C THR A 40 1.27 -7.28 -9.49
N HIS A 41 1.25 -6.39 -10.48
CA HIS A 41 0.19 -6.34 -11.49
C HIS A 41 0.12 -7.67 -12.27
N SER A 42 1.25 -8.16 -12.79
CA SER A 42 1.31 -9.44 -13.51
C SER A 42 0.88 -10.63 -12.66
N PHE A 43 1.18 -10.62 -11.36
CA PHE A 43 0.75 -11.65 -10.42
C PHE A 43 -0.77 -11.66 -10.26
N ILE A 44 -1.39 -10.49 -10.03
CA ILE A 44 -2.86 -10.36 -9.88
C ILE A 44 -3.58 -10.80 -11.16
N GLU A 45 -3.10 -10.39 -12.34
CA GLU A 45 -3.67 -10.84 -13.62
C GLU A 45 -3.48 -12.34 -13.87
N GLY A 46 -2.34 -12.91 -13.43
CA GLY A 46 -2.08 -14.35 -13.49
C GLY A 46 -3.07 -15.18 -12.68
N LEU A 47 -3.68 -14.61 -11.64
CA LEU A 47 -4.78 -15.22 -10.88
C LEU A 47 -6.15 -15.07 -11.57
N GLY A 48 -6.22 -14.39 -12.72
CA GLY A 48 -7.44 -14.14 -13.47
C GLY A 48 -8.23 -12.91 -13.00
N TYR A 49 -7.66 -12.07 -12.13
CA TYR A 49 -8.34 -10.87 -11.61
C TYR A 49 -8.00 -9.63 -12.44
N LYS A 50 -9.00 -8.76 -12.65
CA LYS A 50 -8.78 -7.48 -13.34
C LYS A 50 -7.94 -6.56 -12.45
N CYS A 51 -6.80 -6.10 -12.96
CA CYS A 51 -5.95 -5.14 -12.29
C CYS A 51 -5.61 -3.98 -13.21
N GLN A 52 -5.91 -2.76 -12.78
CA GLN A 52 -5.49 -1.55 -13.48
C GLN A 52 -4.04 -1.20 -13.09
N LYS A 53 -3.27 -0.68 -14.05
CA LYS A 53 -1.89 -0.25 -13.81
C LYS A 53 -1.86 1.15 -13.19
N VAL A 54 -0.96 1.39 -12.24
CA VAL A 54 -0.74 2.74 -11.67
C VAL A 54 -0.30 3.73 -12.74
N GLU A 55 0.46 3.29 -13.74
CA GLU A 55 0.90 4.12 -14.87
C GLU A 55 -0.29 4.67 -15.67
N GLU A 56 -1.39 3.92 -15.76
CA GLU A 56 -2.63 4.37 -16.43
C GLU A 56 -3.34 5.46 -15.62
N VAL A 57 -3.32 5.34 -14.29
CA VAL A 57 -3.91 6.35 -13.38
C VAL A 57 -3.08 7.63 -13.37
N THR A 58 -1.75 7.49 -13.31
CA THR A 58 -0.83 8.62 -13.18
C THR A 58 -0.54 9.32 -14.50
N SER A 59 -0.75 8.63 -15.64
CA SER A 59 -0.35 9.08 -16.97
C SER A 59 1.16 9.34 -17.09
N TYR A 60 1.96 8.76 -16.17
CA TYR A 60 3.43 8.82 -16.17
C TYR A 60 4.01 7.41 -16.23
N PRO A 61 5.02 7.16 -17.09
CA PRO A 61 5.70 5.88 -17.12
C PRO A 61 6.59 5.70 -15.88
N SER A 62 6.94 4.44 -15.58
CA SER A 62 8.00 4.15 -14.60
C SER A 62 9.35 4.65 -15.11
N ILE A 63 9.89 5.70 -14.50
CA ILE A 63 11.20 6.30 -14.84
C ILE A 63 12.25 6.06 -13.75
N LEU A 64 13.52 6.42 -14.03
CA LEU A 64 14.65 6.38 -13.10
C LEU A 64 14.85 4.99 -12.44
N GLY A 65 14.86 3.93 -13.26
CA GLY A 65 15.01 2.56 -12.75
C GLY A 65 13.86 2.09 -11.84
N GLY A 66 12.73 2.80 -11.83
CA GLY A 66 11.60 2.47 -10.97
C GLY A 66 11.63 3.13 -9.58
N ARG A 67 12.51 4.10 -9.34
CA ARG A 67 12.59 4.85 -8.08
C ARG A 67 11.36 5.72 -7.80
N VAL A 68 10.59 6.10 -8.82
CA VAL A 68 9.47 7.06 -8.71
C VAL A 68 8.16 6.55 -9.33
N LYS A 69 7.78 5.30 -9.04
CA LYS A 69 6.57 4.69 -9.62
C LYS A 69 5.25 5.22 -9.06
N THR A 70 5.20 5.41 -7.73
CA THR A 70 3.95 5.69 -7.01
C THR A 70 3.90 7.10 -6.42
N LEU A 71 5.02 7.84 -6.47
CA LEU A 71 5.18 9.21 -5.95
C LEU A 71 4.47 10.24 -6.82
N HIS A 72 3.14 10.14 -6.90
CA HIS A 72 2.30 10.95 -7.76
C HIS A 72 1.06 11.49 -7.03
N PRO A 73 0.65 12.76 -7.26
CA PRO A 73 -0.52 13.35 -6.61
C PRO A 73 -1.83 12.58 -6.79
N ARG A 74 -2.03 11.91 -7.93
CA ARG A 74 -3.22 11.05 -8.13
C ARG A 74 -3.25 9.81 -7.23
N ILE A 75 -2.09 9.29 -6.83
CA ILE A 75 -2.02 8.16 -5.89
C ILE A 75 -2.15 8.66 -4.46
N PHE A 76 -1.34 9.64 -4.09
CA PHE A 76 -1.34 10.17 -2.73
C PHE A 76 -2.61 10.95 -2.40
N GLY A 77 -3.21 11.67 -3.35
CA GLY A 77 -4.53 12.29 -3.20
C GLY A 77 -5.64 11.25 -3.07
N GLY A 78 -5.54 10.14 -3.79
CA GLY A 78 -6.44 9.00 -3.65
C GLY A 78 -6.41 8.39 -2.24
N ILE A 79 -5.24 8.38 -1.60
CA ILE A 79 -5.05 7.86 -0.23
C ILE A 79 -5.38 8.92 0.84
N LEU A 80 -4.93 10.17 0.68
CA LEU A 80 -4.90 11.18 1.74
C LEU A 80 -6.13 12.09 1.79
N ALA A 81 -6.95 12.14 0.75
CA ALA A 81 -8.15 12.97 0.76
C ALA A 81 -9.13 12.49 1.84
N ARG A 82 -9.60 13.44 2.65
CA ARG A 82 -10.54 13.16 3.75
C ARG A 82 -11.94 13.02 3.16
N ARG A 83 -12.59 11.88 3.40
CA ARG A 83 -13.87 11.57 2.74
C ARG A 83 -15.05 12.39 3.26
N GLU A 84 -14.86 13.08 4.39
CA GLU A 84 -15.85 13.97 5.01
C GLU A 84 -15.55 15.46 4.76
N ASN A 85 -14.50 15.78 3.99
CA ASN A 85 -14.15 17.16 3.66
C ASN A 85 -14.63 17.52 2.23
N GLU A 86 -15.58 18.43 2.11
CA GLU A 86 -16.18 18.82 0.83
C GLU A 86 -15.16 19.42 -0.15
N SER A 87 -14.16 20.16 0.35
CA SER A 87 -13.11 20.75 -0.49
C SER A 87 -12.19 19.69 -1.06
N ASP A 88 -11.76 18.70 -0.26
CA ASP A 88 -10.97 17.56 -0.74
C ASP A 88 -11.76 16.77 -1.81
N LEU A 89 -13.05 16.51 -1.59
CA LEU A 89 -13.91 15.80 -2.54
C LEU A 89 -14.09 16.57 -3.86
N ALA A 90 -14.24 17.89 -3.80
CA ALA A 90 -14.32 18.74 -4.99
C ALA A 90 -13.02 18.68 -5.81
N GLN A 91 -11.87 18.77 -5.14
CA GLN A 91 -10.56 18.64 -5.80
C GLN A 91 -10.34 17.25 -6.39
N MET A 92 -10.72 16.18 -5.68
CA MET A 92 -10.63 14.83 -6.22
C MET A 92 -11.44 14.68 -7.51
N LYS A 93 -12.63 15.29 -7.57
CA LYS A 93 -13.46 15.28 -8.77
C LYS A 93 -12.84 16.12 -9.90
N GLU A 94 -12.37 17.33 -9.59
CA GLU A 94 -11.75 18.24 -10.56
C GLU A 94 -10.52 17.62 -11.25
N TYR A 95 -9.67 16.96 -10.47
CA TYR A 95 -8.42 16.37 -10.95
C TYR A 95 -8.51 14.87 -11.28
N GLU A 96 -9.73 14.33 -11.30
CA GLU A 96 -10.04 12.93 -11.62
C GLU A 96 -9.23 11.93 -10.77
N ILE A 97 -9.10 12.22 -9.48
CA ILE A 97 -8.33 11.44 -8.52
C ILE A 97 -9.23 10.31 -7.99
N PRO A 98 -8.91 9.03 -8.26
CA PRO A 98 -9.69 7.92 -7.74
C PRO A 98 -9.44 7.75 -6.23
N ALA A 99 -10.49 7.38 -5.49
CA ALA A 99 -10.35 6.98 -4.10
C ALA A 99 -9.62 5.63 -3.99
N ILE A 100 -8.71 5.53 -3.02
CA ILE A 100 -8.04 4.30 -2.61
C ILE A 100 -8.44 4.04 -1.15
N ASP A 101 -8.96 2.86 -0.88
CA ASP A 101 -9.52 2.50 0.44
C ASP A 101 -8.64 1.48 1.18
N LEU A 102 -7.87 0.70 0.43
CA LEU A 102 -6.89 -0.25 0.95
C LEU A 102 -5.55 -0.05 0.26
N VAL A 103 -4.47 0.00 1.03
CA VAL A 103 -3.09 -0.01 0.55
C VAL A 103 -2.41 -1.25 1.11
N ILE A 104 -1.93 -2.14 0.24
CA ILE A 104 -1.12 -3.30 0.59
C ILE A 104 0.27 -3.07 0.03
N VAL A 105 1.26 -2.96 0.89
CA VAL A 105 2.63 -2.64 0.53
C VAL A 105 3.57 -3.32 1.51
N ASP A 106 4.70 -3.81 1.03
CA ASP A 106 5.83 -4.19 1.87
C ASP A 106 7.10 -3.52 1.34
N LEU A 107 8.07 -3.37 2.22
CA LEU A 107 9.34 -2.73 1.90
C LEU A 107 10.33 -3.78 1.38
N TYR A 108 11.31 -3.34 0.59
CA TYR A 108 12.46 -4.19 0.28
C TYR A 108 13.15 -4.65 1.57
N PRO A 109 13.68 -5.88 1.61
CA PRO A 109 14.31 -6.44 2.81
C PRO A 109 15.71 -5.84 3.03
N PHE A 110 15.75 -4.57 3.47
CA PHE A 110 16.99 -3.79 3.67
C PHE A 110 17.94 -4.50 4.65
N GLU A 111 17.46 -4.85 5.84
CA GLU A 111 18.26 -5.55 6.86
C GLU A 111 18.85 -6.87 6.33
N GLN A 112 18.06 -7.65 5.59
CA GLN A 112 18.55 -8.90 5.00
C GLN A 112 19.61 -8.65 3.93
N THR A 113 19.47 -7.56 3.17
CA THR A 113 20.47 -7.15 2.15
C THR A 113 21.78 -6.78 2.83
N VAL A 114 21.74 -6.01 3.92
CA VAL A 114 22.93 -5.69 4.73
C VAL A 114 23.59 -6.96 5.27
N LEU A 115 22.80 -7.88 5.85
CA LEU A 115 23.30 -9.15 6.40
C LEU A 115 23.89 -10.09 5.35
N SER A 116 23.46 -9.98 4.09
CA SER A 116 23.99 -10.80 2.99
C SER A 116 25.41 -10.43 2.56
N GLY A 117 25.94 -9.29 3.04
CA GLY A 117 27.25 -8.78 2.61
C GLY A 117 27.22 -8.15 1.21
N ALA A 118 26.05 -7.66 0.78
CA ALA A 118 25.90 -6.95 -0.48
C ALA A 118 26.78 -5.69 -0.55
N SER A 119 27.07 -5.22 -1.77
CA SER A 119 27.85 -4.00 -1.96
C SER A 119 27.12 -2.77 -1.40
N GLU A 120 27.85 -1.72 -1.05
CA GLU A 120 27.25 -0.44 -0.60
C GLU A 120 26.23 0.08 -1.62
N GLN A 121 26.56 0.00 -2.91
CA GLN A 121 25.66 0.41 -3.99
C GLN A 121 24.36 -0.41 -3.98
N ASP A 122 24.45 -1.73 -3.81
CA ASP A 122 23.26 -2.60 -3.75
C ASP A 122 22.41 -2.29 -2.52
N ILE A 123 23.03 -2.01 -1.37
CA ILE A 123 22.33 -1.63 -0.14
C ILE A 123 21.57 -0.31 -0.33
N ILE A 124 22.22 0.71 -0.93
CA ILE A 124 21.60 2.00 -1.23
C ILE A 124 20.40 1.85 -2.17
N GLU A 125 20.49 0.98 -3.20
CA GLU A 125 19.37 0.71 -4.11
C GLU A 125 18.19 -0.02 -3.43
N LYS A 126 18.38 -0.59 -2.23
CA LYS A 126 17.29 -1.20 -1.43
C LYS A 126 16.61 -0.25 -0.46
N ILE A 127 17.03 1.01 -0.38
CA ILE A 127 16.32 2.03 0.39
C ILE A 127 15.05 2.43 -0.38
N ASP A 128 13.90 2.06 0.17
CA ASP A 128 12.60 2.26 -0.47
C ASP A 128 12.01 3.63 -0.10
N ILE A 129 11.83 4.48 -1.12
CA ILE A 129 11.18 5.79 -0.97
C ILE A 129 9.67 5.72 -1.21
N GLY A 130 9.25 4.90 -2.18
CA GLY A 130 7.85 4.80 -2.58
C GLY A 130 7.03 4.04 -1.55
N GLY A 131 7.51 2.86 -1.15
CA GLY A 131 6.85 1.99 -0.17
C GLY A 131 6.66 2.67 1.17
N ILE A 132 7.72 3.28 1.72
CA ILE A 132 7.65 3.98 3.01
C ILE A 132 6.66 5.16 2.97
N SER A 133 6.61 5.88 1.85
CA SER A 133 5.69 6.99 1.65
C SER A 133 4.23 6.50 1.62
N LEU A 134 3.95 5.38 0.95
CA LEU A 134 2.63 4.76 0.91
C LEU A 134 2.18 4.27 2.30
N ILE A 135 3.07 3.62 3.05
CA ILE A 135 2.82 3.18 4.43
C ILE A 135 2.37 4.36 5.29
N ARG A 136 3.15 5.44 5.29
CA ARG A 136 2.87 6.62 6.11
C ARG A 136 1.60 7.33 5.67
N ALA A 137 1.32 7.40 4.37
CA ALA A 137 0.11 8.03 3.83
C ALA A 137 -1.16 7.28 4.25
N GLY A 138 -1.16 5.94 4.09
CA GLY A 138 -2.28 5.10 4.51
C GLY A 138 -2.51 5.16 6.01
N ALA A 139 -1.44 5.07 6.80
CA ALA A 139 -1.52 5.16 8.27
C ALA A 139 -2.03 6.53 8.76
N LYS A 140 -1.58 7.63 8.13
CA LYS A 140 -2.06 8.98 8.45
C LYS A 140 -3.57 9.11 8.23
N ASN A 141 -4.09 8.56 7.14
CA ASN A 141 -5.51 8.67 6.79
C ASN A 141 -6.35 7.47 7.23
N PHE A 142 -6.00 6.82 8.34
CA PHE A 142 -6.68 5.63 8.87
C PHE A 142 -8.18 5.81 9.13
N LYS A 143 -8.68 7.05 9.20
CA LYS A 143 -10.13 7.30 9.29
C LYS A 143 -10.87 6.75 8.07
N ASP A 144 -10.22 6.73 6.91
CA ASP A 144 -10.83 6.35 5.64
C ASP A 144 -10.08 5.20 4.92
N VAL A 145 -8.81 4.96 5.24
CA VAL A 145 -7.95 4.00 4.52
C VAL A 145 -7.42 2.90 5.44
N VAL A 146 -7.41 1.66 4.95
CA VAL A 146 -6.72 0.53 5.58
C VAL A 146 -5.30 0.43 5.00
N ILE A 147 -4.28 0.32 5.85
CA ILE A 147 -2.89 0.11 5.43
C ILE A 147 -2.38 -1.26 5.89
N VAL A 148 -1.93 -2.10 4.97
CA VAL A 148 -1.28 -3.37 5.25
C VAL A 148 0.21 -3.18 4.92
N PRO A 149 1.06 -2.91 5.93
CA PRO A 149 2.46 -2.51 5.75
C PRO A 149 3.45 -3.69 5.59
N SER A 150 2.97 -4.93 5.75
CA SER A 150 3.80 -6.13 5.58
C SER A 150 2.94 -7.38 5.39
N LYS A 151 3.56 -8.46 4.87
CA LYS A 151 2.92 -9.78 4.77
C LYS A 151 2.50 -10.40 6.11
N ALA A 152 3.11 -9.98 7.22
CA ALA A 152 2.74 -10.45 8.56
C ALA A 152 1.29 -10.08 8.93
N GLU A 153 0.74 -9.09 8.23
CA GLU A 153 -0.61 -8.57 8.47
C GLU A 153 -1.69 -9.24 7.60
N TYR A 154 -1.31 -10.08 6.64
CA TYR A 154 -2.28 -10.78 5.77
C TYR A 154 -3.26 -11.67 6.55
N PRO A 155 -2.85 -12.46 7.57
CA PRO A 155 -3.81 -13.27 8.34
C PRO A 155 -4.88 -12.42 9.04
N VAL A 156 -4.50 -11.22 9.50
CA VAL A 156 -5.38 -10.29 10.21
C VAL A 156 -6.37 -9.65 9.24
N LEU A 157 -5.89 -9.18 8.08
CA LEU A 157 -6.78 -8.68 7.04
C LEU A 157 -7.71 -9.78 6.54
N LEU A 158 -7.22 -10.99 6.32
CA LEU A 158 -8.03 -12.13 5.86
C LEU A 158 -9.13 -12.47 6.87
N GLN A 159 -8.84 -12.45 8.17
CA GLN A 159 -9.85 -12.64 9.22
C GLN A 159 -10.96 -11.58 9.14
N ILE A 160 -10.60 -10.32 8.93
CA ILE A 160 -11.57 -9.23 8.74
C ILE A 160 -12.41 -9.48 7.49
N LEU A 161 -11.78 -9.81 6.36
CA LEU A 161 -12.50 -10.09 5.11
C LEU A 161 -13.47 -11.26 5.23
N ASN A 162 -13.10 -12.31 5.98
CA ASN A 162 -13.96 -13.47 6.21
C ASN A 162 -15.14 -13.16 7.14
N THR A 163 -14.96 -12.29 8.13
CA THR A 163 -15.98 -12.01 9.16
C THR A 163 -16.88 -10.83 8.82
N LYS A 164 -16.31 -9.78 8.23
CA LYS A 164 -16.99 -8.50 7.93
C LYS A 164 -17.17 -8.27 6.42
N GLY A 165 -16.58 -9.10 5.56
CA GLY A 165 -16.49 -8.81 4.12
C GLY A 165 -15.46 -7.71 3.83
N ALA A 166 -15.58 -7.05 2.68
CA ALA A 166 -14.73 -5.91 2.30
C ALA A 166 -15.11 -4.64 3.07
N GLN A 167 -15.23 -4.72 4.40
CA GLN A 167 -15.61 -3.66 5.30
C GLN A 167 -14.71 -3.64 6.53
N THR A 168 -14.37 -2.45 7.00
CA THR A 168 -13.58 -2.25 8.22
C THR A 168 -14.27 -1.24 9.12
N ASP A 169 -14.18 -1.43 10.43
CA ASP A 169 -14.50 -0.37 11.39
C ASP A 169 -13.26 0.51 11.69
N LEU A 170 -13.46 1.53 12.52
CA LEU A 170 -12.39 2.48 12.84
C LEU A 170 -11.26 1.83 13.65
N ASP A 171 -11.57 0.86 14.50
CA ASP A 171 -10.59 0.20 15.37
C ASP A 171 -9.71 -0.77 14.57
N ASP A 172 -10.29 -1.47 13.59
CA ASP A 172 -9.53 -2.22 12.58
C ASP A 172 -8.48 -1.30 11.94
N ARG A 173 -8.91 -0.17 11.34
CA ARG A 173 -8.02 0.75 10.63
C ARG A 173 -6.98 1.39 11.54
N LYS A 174 -7.35 1.72 12.77
CA LYS A 174 -6.42 2.27 13.77
C LYS A 174 -5.33 1.27 14.16
N THR A 175 -5.68 -0.01 14.28
CA THR A 175 -4.72 -1.10 14.56
C THR A 175 -3.71 -1.21 13.43
N PHE A 176 -4.17 -1.24 12.17
CA PHE A 176 -3.29 -1.26 11.00
C PHE A 176 -2.37 -0.03 10.91
N ALA A 177 -2.89 1.15 11.26
CA ALA A 177 -2.10 2.38 11.26
C ALA A 177 -0.98 2.38 12.32
N GLU A 178 -1.26 1.85 13.51
CA GLU A 178 -0.25 1.67 14.57
C GLU A 178 0.88 0.76 14.08
N ARG A 179 0.54 -0.43 13.55
CA ARG A 179 1.51 -1.38 13.00
C ARG A 179 2.29 -0.81 11.82
N ALA A 180 1.65 -0.01 10.97
CA ALA A 180 2.30 0.67 9.87
C ALA A 180 3.37 1.66 10.33
N PHE A 181 3.10 2.44 11.39
CA PHE A 181 4.10 3.33 11.96
C PHE A 181 5.23 2.55 12.65
N ALA A 182 4.93 1.43 13.31
CA ALA A 182 5.96 0.53 13.85
C ALA A 182 6.90 0.03 12.74
N VAL A 183 6.36 -0.49 11.63
CA VAL A 183 7.15 -0.92 10.46
C VAL A 183 8.03 0.22 9.93
N SER A 184 7.46 1.43 9.75
CA SER A 184 8.24 2.56 9.24
C SER A 184 9.35 2.99 10.20
N SER A 185 9.10 2.97 11.50
CA SER A 185 10.08 3.34 12.52
C SER A 185 11.24 2.35 12.58
N SER A 186 10.95 1.05 12.52
CA SER A 186 11.97 0.00 12.49
C SER A 186 12.83 0.09 11.22
N TYR A 187 12.20 0.33 10.06
CA TYR A 187 12.90 0.46 8.79
C TYR A 187 13.90 1.63 8.78
N ASP A 188 13.45 2.83 9.19
CA ASP A 188 14.33 4.00 9.26
C ASP A 188 15.44 3.84 10.31
N THR A 189 15.18 3.12 11.41
CA THR A 189 16.20 2.77 12.41
C THR A 189 17.30 1.91 11.79
N ALA A 190 16.94 0.86 11.05
CA ALA A 190 17.91 -0.01 10.38
C ALA A 190 18.78 0.74 9.36
N ILE A 191 18.18 1.66 8.60
CA ILE A 191 18.93 2.52 7.66
C ILE A 191 19.89 3.44 8.42
N HIS A 192 19.43 4.09 9.48
CA HIS A 192 20.26 4.95 10.32
C HIS A 192 21.46 4.20 10.90
N GLU A 193 21.23 3.03 11.49
CA GLU A 193 22.29 2.19 12.06
C GLU A 193 23.30 1.73 11.03
N TRP A 194 22.89 1.52 9.78
CA TRP A 194 23.82 1.20 8.70
C TRP A 194 24.73 2.38 8.33
N PHE A 195 24.17 3.59 8.19
CA PHE A 195 24.95 4.81 7.90
C PHE A 195 25.80 5.31 9.07
N ALA A 196 25.43 4.97 10.31
CA ALA A 196 26.13 5.41 11.51
C ALA A 196 27.39 4.58 11.83
N LYS A 197 27.63 3.48 11.10
CA LYS A 197 28.83 2.66 11.19
C LYS A 197 29.98 3.26 10.38
#